data_AF-A0A7C2ISP1-F1
#
_entry.id   AF-A0A7C2ISP1-F1
#
_cell.length_a   1.000
_cell.length_b   1.000
_cell.length_c   1.000
_cell.angle_alpha   90.00
_cell.angle_beta   90.00
_cell.angle_gamma   90.00
#
_symmetry.space_group_name_H-M   'P 1'
#
loop_
_entity.id
_entity.type
_entity.pdbx_description
1 polymer ?
#
loop_
_entity_poly.entity_id
_entity_poly.type
_entity_poly.pdbx_seq_one_letter_code
_entity_poly.pdbx_strand_id
1 'polypeptide(L)'
;MRELPWGILLMFATLAVAFALAGLWWWLLFLGGLILWLGIVELWAVRRTGLTISGQFLAWARRHPWWAGVMAALLGGAVGYLIYHLATGY
;
A
#
# COMPACT_ATOMS: atom_id res chain seq x y z
N MET A 1 3.79 -16.46 -13.98
CA MET A 1 3.57 -16.43 -12.52
C MET A 1 4.74 -15.77 -11.76
N ARG A 2 5.42 -14.74 -12.31
CA ARG A 2 6.71 -14.28 -11.78
C ARG A 2 6.74 -12.94 -11.03
N GLU A 3 5.61 -12.24 -10.90
CA GLU A 3 5.58 -10.93 -10.22
C GLU A 3 4.35 -10.77 -9.32
N LEU A 4 4.09 -11.77 -8.47
CA LEU A 4 3.22 -11.53 -7.33
C LEU A 4 3.93 -10.52 -6.40
N PRO A 5 3.28 -9.43 -5.97
CA PRO A 5 3.89 -8.41 -5.12
C PRO A 5 3.98 -8.93 -3.68
N TRP A 6 4.85 -9.92 -3.46
CA TRP A 6 5.01 -10.64 -2.19
C TRP A 6 5.25 -9.71 -1.01
N GLY A 7 6.01 -8.61 -1.20
CA GLY A 7 6.23 -7.62 -0.14
C GLY A 7 4.94 -6.95 0.32
N ILE A 8 4.03 -6.61 -0.60
CA ILE A 8 2.73 -5.99 -0.27
C ILE A 8 1.83 -7.02 0.43
N LEU A 9 1.78 -8.24 -0.08
CA LEU A 9 0.99 -9.32 0.53
C LEU A 9 1.47 -9.67 1.94
N LEU A 10 2.79 -9.78 2.12
CA LEU A 10 3.40 -10.00 3.43
C LEU A 10 3.09 -8.84 4.37
N MET A 11 3.22 -7.59 3.92
CA MET A 11 2.90 -6.42 4.74
C MET A 11 1.45 -6.45 5.25
N PHE A 12 0.47 -6.68 4.35
CA PHE A 12 -0.94 -6.77 4.74
C PHE A 12 -1.20 -7.95 5.67
N ALA A 13 -0.60 -9.12 5.42
CA ALA A 13 -0.73 -10.28 6.28
C ALA A 13 -0.15 -10.03 7.67
N THR A 14 1.05 -9.43 7.76
CA THR A 14 1.70 -9.09 9.03
C THR A 14 0.86 -8.07 9.82
N LEU A 15 0.34 -7.02 9.16
CA LEU A 15 -0.56 -6.04 9.80
C LEU A 15 -1.84 -6.69 10.30
N ALA A 16 -2.46 -7.57 9.50
CA ALA A 16 -3.68 -8.28 9.90
C ALA A 16 -3.43 -9.15 11.14
N VAL A 17 -2.33 -9.90 11.16
CA VAL A 17 -1.94 -10.71 12.32
C VAL A 17 -1.67 -9.83 13.54
N ALA A 18 -0.93 -8.73 13.38
CA ALA A 18 -0.64 -7.81 14.48
C ALA A 18 -1.91 -7.21 15.09
N PHE A 19 -2.85 -6.73 14.27
CA PHE A 19 -4.12 -6.20 14.76
C PHE A 19 -4.99 -7.26 15.43
N ALA A 20 -5.03 -8.48 14.88
CA ALA A 20 -5.77 -9.58 15.48
C ALA A 20 -5.20 -9.96 16.86
N LEU A 21 -3.87 -10.09 16.97
CA LEU A 21 -3.19 -10.40 18.25
C LEU A 21 -3.34 -9.28 19.28
N ALA A 22 -3.42 -8.03 18.85
CA ALA A 22 -3.65 -6.87 19.70
C ALA A 22 -5.14 -6.63 20.06
N GLY A 23 -6.07 -7.43 19.53
CA GLY A 23 -7.51 -7.25 19.77
C GLY A 23 -8.12 -6.00 19.09
N LEU A 24 -7.41 -5.41 18.11
CA LEU A 24 -7.78 -4.18 17.42
C LEU A 24 -8.74 -4.46 16.24
N TRP A 25 -9.95 -4.95 16.53
CA TRP A 25 -10.89 -5.41 15.51
C TRP A 25 -11.35 -4.33 14.53
N TRP A 26 -11.51 -3.08 14.98
CA TRP A 26 -11.85 -1.96 14.09
C TRP A 26 -10.75 -1.68 13.08
N TRP A 27 -9.48 -1.79 13.49
CA TRP A 27 -8.34 -1.66 12.58
C TRP A 27 -8.26 -2.82 11.61
N LEU A 28 -8.63 -4.03 12.03
CA LEU A 28 -8.72 -5.20 11.15
C LEU A 28 -9.81 -5.04 10.08
N LEU A 29 -11.00 -4.55 10.47
CA LEU A 29 -12.09 -4.23 9.54
C LEU A 29 -11.68 -3.14 8.55
N PHE A 30 -11.03 -2.09 9.03
CA PHE A 30 -10.47 -1.03 8.19
C PHE A 30 -9.46 -1.61 7.19
N LEU A 31 -8.53 -2.45 7.64
CA LEU A 31 -7.54 -3.11 6.79
C LEU A 31 -8.20 -3.97 5.70
N GLY A 32 -9.22 -4.76 6.07
CA GLY A 32 -10.00 -5.57 5.13
C GLY A 32 -10.71 -4.71 4.07
N GLY A 33 -11.35 -3.62 4.50
CA GLY A 33 -11.98 -2.66 3.59
C GLY A 33 -10.97 -2.00 2.64
N LEU A 34 -9.78 -1.64 3.14
CA LEU A 34 -8.71 -1.07 2.34
C LEU A 34 -8.21 -2.05 1.28
N ILE A 35 -7.99 -3.33 1.64
CA ILE A 35 -7.57 -4.37 0.70
C ILE A 35 -8.63 -4.56 -0.40
N LEU A 36 -9.91 -4.64 -0.02
CA LEU A 36 -11.01 -4.80 -0.98
C LEU A 36 -11.07 -3.61 -1.95
N TRP A 37 -10.99 -2.40 -1.42
CA TRP A 37 -11.00 -1.18 -2.23
C TRP A 37 -9.82 -1.14 -3.19
N LEU A 38 -8.59 -1.41 -2.71
CA LEU A 38 -7.41 -1.49 -3.55
C LEU A 38 -7.57 -2.54 -4.66
N GLY A 39 -8.15 -3.70 -4.35
CA GLY A 39 -8.44 -4.73 -5.34
C GLY A 39 -9.42 -4.28 -6.43
N ILE A 40 -10.46 -3.53 -6.07
CA ILE A 40 -11.41 -2.95 -7.03
C ILE A 40 -10.71 -1.92 -7.93
N VAL A 41 -9.93 -1.01 -7.35
CA VAL A 41 -9.20 0.02 -8.11
C VAL A 41 -8.18 -0.64 -9.04
N GLU A 42 -7.47 -1.67 -8.58
CA GLU A 42 -6.52 -2.44 -9.37
C GLU A 42 -7.22 -3.13 -10.55
N LEU A 43 -8.37 -3.76 -10.32
CA LEU A 43 -9.17 -4.38 -11.38
C LEU A 43 -9.64 -3.34 -12.41
N TRP A 44 -10.09 -2.18 -11.95
CA TRP A 44 -10.50 -1.08 -12.84
C TRP A 44 -9.32 -0.52 -13.65
N ALA A 45 -8.17 -0.35 -13.02
CA ALA A 45 -6.93 0.08 -13.65
C ALA A 45 -6.56 -0.88 -14.79
N VAL A 46 -6.46 -2.18 -14.49
CA VAL A 46 -6.14 -3.20 -15.50
C VAL A 46 -7.17 -3.21 -16.64
N ARG A 47 -8.46 -3.10 -16.32
CA ARG A 47 -9.53 -3.07 -17.34
C ARG A 47 -9.45 -1.86 -18.27
N ARG A 48 -9.00 -0.70 -17.78
CA ARG A 48 -8.95 0.54 -18.58
C ARG A 48 -7.61 0.74 -19.30
N THR A 49 -6.50 0.35 -18.70
CA THR A 49 -5.16 0.70 -19.20
C THR A 49 -4.34 -0.53 -19.61
N GLY A 50 -4.80 -1.74 -19.28
CA GLY A 50 -4.03 -2.97 -19.46
C GLY A 50 -2.88 -3.13 -18.45
N LEU A 51 -2.74 -2.21 -17.49
CA LEU A 51 -1.64 -2.19 -16.51
C LEU A 51 -2.17 -2.11 -15.08
N THR A 52 -1.48 -2.80 -14.17
CA THR A 52 -1.64 -2.65 -12.70
C THR A 52 -1.36 -1.22 -12.26
N ILE A 53 -1.87 -0.79 -11.10
CA ILE A 53 -1.56 0.53 -10.54
C ILE A 53 -0.04 0.67 -10.34
N SER A 54 0.59 -0.38 -9.82
CA SER A 54 2.04 -0.44 -9.65
C SER A 54 2.79 -0.35 -10.98
N GLY A 55 2.29 -1.00 -12.04
CA GLY A 55 2.86 -0.95 -13.38
C GLY A 55 2.74 0.43 -14.03
N GLN A 56 1.60 1.11 -13.83
CA GLN A 56 1.40 2.50 -14.27
C GLN A 56 2.38 3.44 -13.56
N PHE A 57 2.53 3.29 -12.24
CA PHE A 57 3.51 4.06 -11.48
C PHE A 57 4.93 3.79 -11.97
N LEU A 58 5.33 2.54 -12.20
CA LEU A 58 6.67 2.20 -12.70
C LEU A 58 6.94 2.78 -14.10
N ALA A 59 5.94 2.73 -14.98
CA ALA A 59 6.04 3.30 -16.32
C ALA A 59 6.19 4.83 -16.27
N TRP A 60 5.44 5.50 -15.40
CA TRP A 60 5.55 6.93 -15.18
C TRP A 60 6.89 7.33 -14.52
N ALA A 61 7.31 6.57 -13.49
CA ALA A 61 8.53 6.81 -12.73
C ALA A 61 9.79 6.71 -13.60
N ARG A 62 9.82 5.77 -14.54
CA ARG A 62 10.90 5.67 -15.53
C ARG A 62 11.02 6.91 -16.42
N ARG A 63 9.92 7.63 -16.66
CA ARG A 63 9.91 8.89 -17.43
C ARG A 63 10.19 10.11 -16.55
N HIS A 64 9.93 10.04 -15.25
CA HIS A 64 10.05 11.15 -14.30
C HIS A 64 10.79 10.72 -13.01
N PRO A 65 12.08 10.34 -13.08
CA PRO A 65 12.78 9.72 -11.96
C PRO A 65 12.90 10.63 -10.72
N TRP A 66 13.12 11.93 -10.93
CA TRP A 66 13.15 12.91 -9.83
C TRP A 66 11.82 13.01 -9.09
N TRP A 67 10.71 13.08 -9.84
CA TRP A 67 9.37 13.12 -9.24
C TRP A 67 9.00 11.80 -8.58
N ALA A 68 9.44 10.67 -9.12
CA ALA A 68 9.29 9.38 -8.46
C ALA A 68 10.04 9.35 -7.11
N GLY A 69 11.24 9.92 -7.05
CA GLY A 69 12.00 10.09 -5.81
C GLY A 69 11.26 10.97 -4.80
N VAL A 70 10.71 12.11 -5.23
CA VAL A 70 9.90 12.99 -4.37
C VAL A 70 8.66 12.27 -3.84
N MET A 71 7.94 11.56 -4.71
CA MET A 71 6.76 10.78 -4.31
C MET A 71 7.12 9.67 -3.31
N ALA A 72 8.23 8.97 -3.54
CA ALA A 72 8.72 7.95 -2.62
C ALA A 72 9.11 8.55 -1.26
N ALA A 73 9.76 9.72 -1.25
CA ALA A 73 10.11 10.42 -0.02
C ALA A 73 8.86 10.90 0.75
N LEU A 74 7.84 11.42 0.06
CA LEU A 74 6.58 11.83 0.67
C LEU A 74 5.82 10.63 1.26
N LEU A 75 5.71 9.53 0.51
CA LEU A 75 5.08 8.30 0.99
C LEU A 75 5.84 7.71 2.19
N GLY A 76 7.17 7.63 2.09
CA GLY A 76 8.02 7.17 3.18
C GLY A 76 7.92 8.06 4.42
N GLY A 77 7.89 9.38 4.23
CA GLY A 77 7.69 10.35 5.31
C GLY A 77 6.33 10.23 5.97
N ALA A 78 5.26 10.06 5.19
CA ALA A 78 3.91 9.85 5.73
C ALA A 78 3.80 8.53 6.52
N VAL A 79 4.40 7.45 6.02
CA VAL A 79 4.46 6.16 6.74
C VAL A 79 5.29 6.30 8.01
N GLY A 80 6.45 6.95 7.95
CA GLY A 80 7.29 7.21 9.12
C GLY A 80 6.56 8.04 10.18
N TYR A 81 5.84 9.08 9.76
CA TYR A 81 5.00 9.89 10.64
C TYR A 81 3.88 9.06 11.27
N LEU A 82 3.19 8.23 10.49
CA LEU A 82 2.16 7.34 11.02
C LEU A 82 2.72 6.39 12.09
N ILE A 83 3.89 5.79 11.85
CA ILE A 83 4.55 4.92 12.84
C ILE A 83 4.91 5.71 14.09
N TYR A 84 5.47 6.92 13.95
CA TYR A 84 5.78 7.80 15.07
C TYR A 84 4.52 8.13 15.89
N HIS A 85 3.43 8.50 15.22
CA HIS A 85 2.15 8.81 15.85
C HIS A 85 1.59 7.59 16.60
N LEU A 86 1.64 6.40 16.00
CA LEU A 86 1.20 5.17 16.64
C LEU A 86 2.07 4.79 17.85
N ALA A 87 3.37 5.07 17.81
CA ALA A 87 4.30 4.75 18.89
C ALA A 87 4.22 5.74 20.06
N THR A 88 3.89 7.00 19.79
CA THR A 88 3.95 8.09 20.80
C THR A 88 2.58 8.63 21.21
N GLY A 89 1.54 8.42 20.40
CA GLY A 89 0.20 8.98 20.59
C GLY A 89 0.05 10.45 20.19
N TYR A 90 1.09 11.07 19.59
CA TYR A 90 1.12 12.48 19.17
C TYR A 90 1.13 12.65 17.66
#